data_AF-A0A6B0TSV4-F1
#
_entry.id   AF-A0A6B0TSV4-F1
#
_cell.length_a   1.000
_cell.length_b   1.000
_cell.length_c   1.000
_cell.angle_alpha   90.00
_cell.angle_beta   90.00
_cell.angle_gamma   90.00
#
_symmetry.space_group_name_H-M   'P 1'
#
loop_
_entity.id
_entity.type
_entity.pdbx_description
1 polymer ?
#
loop_
_entity_poly.entity_id
_entity_poly.type
_entity_poly.pdbx_seq_one_letter_code
_entity_poly.pdbx_strand_id
1 'polypeptide(L)' 'TTPSGHLAVHYNRCSCAPPFDSTKLLAKYKNKVSRELHEAFEIRSRDDKCISDTSLALSTDEFEYLKRGLGED' A
#
# COMPACT_ATOMS: atom_id res chain seq x y z
N THR A 1 -5.76 -16.09 -19.93
CA THR A 1 -5.44 -14.68 -19.63
C THR A 1 -4.27 -14.65 -18.68
N THR A 2 -3.20 -13.95 -19.01
CA THR A 2 -2.07 -13.77 -18.08
C THR A 2 -2.55 -12.95 -16.89
N PRO A 3 -2.38 -13.41 -15.64
CA PRO A 3 -2.75 -12.61 -14.49
C PRO A 3 -1.92 -11.32 -14.49
N SER A 4 -2.57 -10.15 -14.53
CA SER A 4 -1.90 -8.87 -14.43
C SER A 4 -2.00 -8.33 -13.01
N GLY A 5 -0.90 -7.80 -12.49
CA GLY A 5 -0.79 -7.23 -11.14
C GLY A 5 -0.04 -8.12 -10.14
N HIS A 6 0.63 -7.47 -9.18
CA HIS A 6 1.47 -8.12 -8.17
C HIS A 6 0.72 -9.19 -7.36
N LEU A 7 -0.53 -8.93 -6.99
CA LEU A 7 -1.35 -9.88 -6.24
C LEU A 7 -1.63 -11.16 -7.02
N ALA A 8 -1.97 -11.05 -8.30
CA ALA A 8 -2.32 -12.21 -9.12
C ALA A 8 -1.08 -13.09 -9.42
N VAL A 9 0.09 -12.47 -9.60
CA VAL A 9 1.37 -13.17 -9.72
C VAL A 9 1.77 -13.84 -8.39
N HIS A 10 1.61 -13.15 -7.26
CA HIS A 10 1.92 -13.68 -5.94
C HIS A 10 1.05 -14.89 -5.59
N TYR A 11 -0.27 -14.80 -5.82
CA TYR A 11 -1.21 -15.90 -5.62
C TYR A 11 -0.80 -17.16 -6.40
N ASN A 12 -0.43 -16.99 -7.67
CA ASN A 12 0.00 -18.09 -8.54
C ASN A 12 1.28 -18.79 -8.03
N ARG A 13 2.22 -18.04 -7.45
CA ARG A 13 3.52 -18.56 -6.99
C ARG A 13 3.49 -19.10 -5.56
N CYS A 14 2.76 -18.43 -4.67
CA CYS A 14 2.83 -18.67 -3.23
C CYS A 14 1.70 -19.58 -2.72
N SER A 15 0.66 -19.83 -3.52
CA SER A 15 -0.55 -20.58 -3.13
C SER A 15 -1.25 -20.04 -1.88
N CYS A 16 -0.99 -18.79 -1.52
CA CYS A 16 -1.62 -18.07 -0.42
C CYS A 16 -3.04 -17.65 -0.83
N ALA A 17 -4.00 -17.67 0.09
CA ALA A 17 -5.33 -17.11 -0.15
C ALA A 17 -5.41 -15.68 0.39
N PRO A 18 -5.85 -14.69 -0.40
CA PRO A 18 -6.09 -13.34 0.11
C PRO A 18 -7.26 -13.37 1.13
N PRO A 19 -7.07 -12.84 2.35
CA PRO A 19 -8.11 -12.86 3.38
C PRO A 19 -9.09 -11.70 3.18
N PHE A 20 -9.92 -11.78 2.15
CA PHE A 20 -10.85 -10.70 1.78
C PHE A 20 -11.85 -10.37 2.91
N ASP A 21 -12.30 -11.38 3.67
CA ASP A 21 -13.26 -11.19 4.77
C ASP A 21 -12.72 -10.34 5.92
N SER A 22 -11.40 -10.34 6.13
CA SER A 22 -10.74 -9.52 7.16
C SER A 22 -10.06 -8.27 6.58
N THR A 23 -10.33 -7.92 5.32
CA THR A 23 -9.70 -6.76 4.68
C THR A 23 -10.33 -5.47 5.21
N LYS A 24 -9.51 -4.60 5.79
CA LYS A 24 -9.93 -3.28 6.27
C LYS A 24 -9.50 -2.19 5.29
N LEU A 25 -10.41 -1.27 4.97
CA LEU A 25 -10.06 -0.02 4.29
C LEU A 25 -9.33 0.88 5.29
N LEU A 26 -8.06 1.18 5.03
CA LEU A 26 -7.24 2.03 5.90
C LEU A 26 -7.70 3.49 5.84
N ALA A 27 -8.01 3.99 4.63
CA ALA A 27 -8.51 5.34 4.41
C ALA A 27 -9.26 5.44 3.08
N LYS A 28 -10.06 6.49 2.92
CA LYS A 28 -10.79 6.80 1.69
C LYS A 28 -10.51 8.25 1.27
N TYR A 29 -9.84 8.42 0.14
CA TYR A 29 -9.54 9.73 -0.44
C TYR A 29 -10.30 9.95 -1.73
N LYS A 30 -10.87 11.16 -1.90
CA LYS A 30 -11.49 11.59 -3.17
C LYS A 30 -10.43 12.00 -4.20
N ASN A 31 -9.29 12.51 -3.74
CA ASN A 31 -8.21 12.99 -4.59
C ASN A 31 -7.20 11.86 -4.87
N LYS A 32 -6.83 11.70 -6.15
CA LYS A 32 -5.88 10.68 -6.61
C LYS A 32 -4.51 10.81 -5.93
N VAL A 33 -3.95 12.02 -5.91
CA VAL A 33 -2.62 12.30 -5.33
C VAL A 33 -2.62 12.01 -3.84
N SER A 34 -3.65 12.42 -3.10
CA SER A 34 -3.75 12.11 -1.66
C SER A 34 -3.82 10.61 -1.40
N ARG A 35 -4.57 9.86 -2.23
CA ARG A 35 -4.62 8.39 -2.14
C ARG A 35 -3.25 7.78 -2.37
N GLU A 36 -2.56 8.18 -3.43
CA GLU A 36 -1.27 7.60 -3.82
C GLU A 36 -0.16 7.92 -2.82
N LEU A 37 -0.16 9.13 -2.24
CA LEU A 37 0.75 9.49 -1.15
C LEU A 37 0.50 8.63 0.10
N HIS A 38 -0.76 8.47 0.50
CA HIS A 38 -1.10 7.65 1.66
C HIS A 38 -0.81 6.16 1.43
N GLU A 39 -1.09 5.65 0.23
CA GLU A 39 -0.76 4.28 -0.17
C GLU A 39 0.75 4.03 -0.11
N ALA A 40 1.56 4.93 -0.67
CA ALA A 40 3.01 4.83 -0.61
C ALA A 40 3.55 4.93 0.82
N PHE A 41 2.94 5.77 1.66
CA PHE A 41 3.26 5.86 3.08
C PHE A 41 2.95 4.56 3.83
N GLU A 42 1.75 4.00 3.68
CA GLU A 42 1.33 2.76 4.35
C GLU A 42 2.16 1.56 3.92
N ILE A 43 2.45 1.43 2.62
CA ILE A 43 3.28 0.33 2.09
C ILE A 43 4.68 0.41 2.71
N ARG A 44 5.31 1.58 2.65
CA ARG A 44 6.65 1.80 3.19
C ARG A 44 6.72 1.68 4.71
N SER A 45 5.67 2.06 5.43
CA SER A 45 5.61 1.93 6.90
C SER A 45 5.49 0.49 7.39
N ARG A 46 5.04 -0.42 6.52
CA ARG A 46 4.83 -1.84 6.83
C ARG A 46 5.94 -2.75 6.29
N ASP A 47 6.92 -2.17 5.61
CA ASP A 47 8.14 -2.82 5.11
C ASP A 47 7.81 -4.07 4.26
N ASP A 48 8.53 -5.17 4.44
CA ASP A 48 8.38 -6.45 3.72
C ASP A 48 7.00 -7.12 3.85
N LYS A 49 6.06 -6.57 4.64
CA LYS A 49 4.71 -7.12 4.80
C LYS A 49 3.78 -6.77 3.65
N CYS A 50 4.20 -5.85 2.77
CA CYS A 50 3.39 -5.39 1.64
C CYS A 50 3.93 -5.95 0.32
N ILE A 51 3.08 -6.69 -0.40
CA ILE A 51 3.39 -7.24 -1.74
C ILE A 51 3.05 -6.27 -2.87
N SER A 52 2.48 -5.12 -2.54
CA SER A 52 2.01 -4.12 -3.51
C SER A 52 3.14 -3.17 -3.87
N ASP A 53 3.19 -2.79 -5.14
CA ASP A 53 4.09 -1.76 -5.63
C ASP A 53 3.37 -0.41 -5.67
N THR A 54 4.09 0.67 -5.37
CA THR A 54 3.50 2.00 -5.24
C THR A 54 3.45 2.72 -6.59
N SER A 55 2.42 3.53 -6.83
CA SER A 55 2.35 4.36 -8.05
C SER A 55 3.37 5.50 -8.06
N LEU A 56 3.92 5.84 -6.90
CA LEU A 56 4.94 6.86 -6.69
C LEU A 56 5.92 6.42 -5.60
N ALA A 57 7.15 6.91 -5.66
CA ALA A 57 8.13 6.74 -4.59
C ALA A 57 8.16 8.00 -3.72
N LEU A 58 8.09 7.81 -2.42
CA LEU A 58 8.29 8.90 -1.46
C LEU A 58 9.78 9.05 -1.16
N SER A 59 10.29 10.28 -1.18
CA SER A 59 11.60 10.61 -0.61
C SER A 59 11.64 10.38 0.90
N THR A 60 12.83 10.43 1.51
CA THR A 60 12.97 10.38 2.98
C THR A 60 12.19 11.51 3.64
N ASP A 61 12.32 12.73 3.13
CA ASP A 61 11.72 13.92 3.71
C ASP A 61 10.19 13.93 3.60
N GLU A 62 9.64 13.51 2.45
CA GLU A 62 8.18 13.42 2.26
C GLU A 62 7.55 12.42 3.22
N PHE A 63 8.22 11.30 3.48
CA PHE A 63 7.70 10.32 4.43
C PHE A 63 7.82 10.77 5.87
N GLU A 64 8.94 11.39 6.26
CA GLU A 64 9.04 11.95 7.61
C GLU A 64 8.02 13.08 7.82
N TYR A 65 7.74 13.86 6.78
CA TYR A 65 6.67 14.85 6.81
C TYR A 65 5.29 14.19 6.99
N LEU A 66 4.96 13.18 6.18
CA LEU A 66 3.70 12.45 6.27
C LEU A 66 3.56 11.73 7.62
N LYS A 67 4.64 11.13 8.14
CA LYS A 67 4.67 10.46 9.45
C LYS A 67 4.33 11.42 10.59
N ARG A 68 4.80 12.66 10.53
CA ARG A 68 4.46 13.71 11.51
C ARG A 68 3.00 14.16 11.40
N GLY A 69 2.47 14.24 10.18
CA GLY A 69 1.10 14.70 9.93
C GLY A 69 0.02 13.62 10.08
N LEU A 70 0.39 12.34 9.93
CA LEU A 70 -0.47 11.16 10.07
C LEU A 70 -0.30 10.48 11.44
N GLY A 71 0.59 10.99 12.30
CA GLY A 71 0.78 10.51 13.66
C GLY A 71 -0.48 10.72 14.50
N GLU A 72 -1.11 9.60 14.87
CA GLU A 72 -2.00 9.44 16.01
C GLU A 72 -1.21 9.74 17.32
N ASP A 73 -1.91 10.24 18.34
CA ASP A 73 -1.40 10.40 19.72
C ASP A 73 -0.78 9.10 20.29
#